data_AF-A0A2E0NDI6-F1
#
_entry.id   AF-A0A2E0NDI6-F1
#
_cell.length_a   1.000
_cell.length_b   1.000
_cell.length_c   1.000
_cell.angle_alpha   90.00
_cell.angle_beta   90.00
_cell.angle_gamma   90.00
#
_symmetry.space_group_name_H-M   'P 1'
#
loop_
_entity.id
_entity.type
_entity.pdbx_description
1 polymer ?
#
loop_
_entity_poly.entity_id
_entity_poly.type
_entity_poly.pdbx_seq_one_letter_code
_entity_poly.pdbx_strand_id
1 'polypeptide(L)'
;MNSYPNKKSKIKKRLLKRPLILILLVSILMHLLAGLFLGSWKVFTLFIKDEAVFEVAANPQSIQPKQRHYKLQTMRSQRTTTIATQIPISVNNPTDLDIPNINIQKPKTSQNSIKARGKASSLGSGIGSGEIGFATLFGNTAPLAGAMEGTFIDLKQDKYREDTVNASWLELGKDYLSNFKLREFRKCFNAEQKLYATHFYIPIMPASEAPKAYGVESLVQPNNWIAAYEGQFRSMAGGKYRFVGTADDILIVGVDSDIVLSAGFTESNPSGWKPNKNQRFDGPPVSEYLPKLTVGDWFDLPAGQPVDLNIIIGEIPGGEFACYLFIEKKGMQYEQTAEGRPILPIFKLKDFSRQDLDLISNDNFPKLLDGEAFGYY
;
A
#
# COMPACT_ATOMS: atom_id res chain seq x y z
N MET A 1 -61.28 68.51 -3.48
CA MET A 1 -60.61 67.52 -4.36
C MET A 1 -59.11 67.61 -4.08
N ASN A 2 -58.63 66.94 -3.02
CA ASN A 2 -57.26 67.12 -2.53
C ASN A 2 -56.39 65.89 -2.85
N SER A 3 -55.37 66.14 -3.68
CA SER A 3 -54.34 65.20 -4.11
C SER A 3 -53.33 64.93 -2.99
N TYR A 4 -53.17 63.66 -2.60
CA TYR A 4 -52.04 63.18 -1.79
C TYR A 4 -50.87 62.75 -2.70
N PRO A 5 -49.62 63.17 -2.44
CA PRO A 5 -48.48 62.84 -3.29
C PRO A 5 -47.89 61.45 -3.00
N ASN A 6 -47.54 60.76 -4.08
CA ASN A 6 -46.98 59.41 -4.15
C ASN A 6 -45.64 59.26 -3.37
N LYS A 7 -45.67 58.50 -2.26
CA LYS A 7 -44.55 58.27 -1.33
C LYS A 7 -43.42 57.39 -1.93
N LYS A 8 -43.67 56.63 -3.00
CA LYS A 8 -42.68 55.70 -3.61
C LYS A 8 -41.59 56.42 -4.43
N SER A 9 -41.83 57.61 -4.96
CA SER A 9 -40.83 58.33 -5.78
C SER A 9 -39.74 59.03 -4.95
N LYS A 10 -40.01 59.33 -3.67
CA LYS A 10 -39.05 59.99 -2.76
C LYS A 10 -37.95 59.06 -2.24
N ILE A 11 -38.21 57.75 -2.13
CA ILE A 11 -37.23 56.78 -1.61
C ILE A 11 -36.15 56.48 -2.66
N LYS A 12 -36.55 56.25 -3.92
CA LYS A 12 -35.59 56.08 -5.04
C LYS A 12 -34.69 57.31 -5.21
N LYS A 13 -35.25 58.53 -5.09
CA LYS A 13 -34.47 59.77 -5.18
C LYS A 13 -33.53 60.05 -3.99
N ARG A 14 -33.71 59.41 -2.83
CA ARG A 14 -32.79 59.56 -1.67
C ARG A 14 -31.62 58.58 -1.72
N LEU A 15 -31.82 57.36 -2.24
CA LEU A 15 -30.76 56.37 -2.43
C LEU A 15 -29.76 56.79 -3.53
N LEU A 16 -30.23 57.49 -4.57
CA LEU A 16 -29.40 58.00 -5.68
C LEU A 16 -28.48 59.19 -5.33
N LYS A 17 -28.53 59.73 -4.10
CA LYS A 17 -27.70 60.88 -3.69
C LYS A 17 -26.45 60.51 -2.89
N ARG A 18 -26.15 59.21 -2.74
CA ARG A 18 -24.97 58.73 -2.02
C ARG A 18 -24.09 57.90 -2.98
N PRO A 19 -23.06 58.50 -3.60
CA PRO A 19 -22.25 57.80 -4.60
C PRO A 19 -21.62 56.51 -4.05
N LEU A 20 -21.27 56.50 -2.77
CA LEU A 20 -20.75 55.32 -2.06
C LEU A 20 -21.68 54.10 -2.06
N ILE A 21 -23.00 54.29 -1.88
CA ILE A 21 -23.96 53.18 -1.84
C ILE A 21 -24.17 52.62 -3.26
N LEU A 22 -24.12 53.49 -4.27
CA LEU A 22 -24.24 53.07 -5.66
C LEU A 22 -23.02 52.25 -6.10
N ILE A 23 -21.81 52.67 -5.72
CA ILE A 23 -20.57 51.94 -5.98
C ILE A 23 -20.58 50.57 -5.29
N LEU A 24 -21.03 50.50 -4.03
CA LEU A 24 -21.13 49.24 -3.29
C LEU A 24 -22.07 48.25 -3.99
N LEU A 25 -23.24 48.71 -4.43
CA LEU A 25 -24.22 47.86 -5.12
C LEU A 25 -23.71 47.38 -6.49
N VAL A 26 -23.02 48.24 -7.23
CA VAL A 26 -22.39 47.85 -8.51
C VAL A 26 -21.27 46.84 -8.29
N SER A 27 -20.45 47.02 -7.24
CA SER A 27 -19.39 46.07 -6.89
C SER A 27 -19.95 44.70 -6.51
N ILE A 28 -20.98 44.64 -5.65
CA ILE A 28 -21.62 43.38 -5.26
C ILE A 28 -22.22 42.67 -6.47
N LEU A 29 -22.89 43.41 -7.37
CA LEU A 29 -23.46 42.86 -8.58
C LEU A 29 -22.37 42.28 -9.52
N MET A 30 -21.23 42.97 -9.64
CA MET A 30 -20.11 42.50 -10.44
C MET A 30 -19.51 41.20 -9.88
N HIS A 31 -19.37 41.08 -8.55
CA HIS A 31 -18.85 39.86 -7.93
C HIS A 31 -19.81 38.68 -8.09
N LEU A 32 -21.13 38.91 -8.00
CA LEU A 32 -22.13 37.87 -8.26
C LEU A 32 -22.08 37.39 -9.72
N LEU A 33 -21.92 38.30 -10.68
CA LEU A 33 -21.77 37.95 -12.09
C LEU A 33 -20.49 37.17 -12.37
N ALA A 34 -19.36 37.56 -11.77
CA ALA A 34 -18.10 36.83 -11.88
C ALA A 34 -18.19 35.42 -11.28
N GLY A 35 -18.83 35.28 -10.12
CA GLY A 35 -19.07 33.99 -9.47
C GLY A 35 -19.95 33.06 -10.32
N LEU A 36 -21.01 33.58 -10.93
CA LEU A 36 -21.86 32.81 -11.85
C LEU A 36 -21.10 32.39 -13.11
N PHE A 37 -20.29 33.28 -13.69
CA PHE A 37 -19.52 32.97 -14.89
C PHE A 37 -18.48 31.87 -14.64
N LEU A 38 -17.69 31.99 -13.55
CA LEU A 38 -16.69 30.99 -13.17
C LEU A 38 -17.31 29.67 -12.74
N GLY A 39 -18.43 29.72 -12.00
CA GLY A 39 -19.19 28.54 -11.60
C GLY A 39 -19.75 27.78 -12.80
N SER A 40 -20.39 28.49 -13.74
CA SER A 40 -20.90 27.90 -14.98
C SER A 40 -19.80 27.33 -15.87
N TRP A 41 -18.64 27.99 -15.98
CA TRP A 41 -17.50 27.47 -16.74
C TRP A 41 -17.00 26.13 -16.16
N LYS A 42 -16.84 26.04 -14.84
CA LYS A 42 -16.36 24.81 -14.20
C LYS A 42 -17.34 23.64 -14.36
N VAL A 43 -18.64 23.93 -14.27
CA VAL A 43 -19.69 22.94 -14.52
C VAL A 43 -19.66 22.47 -15.98
N PHE A 44 -19.50 23.40 -16.94
CA PHE A 44 -19.38 23.05 -18.36
C PHE A 44 -18.16 22.17 -18.65
N THR A 45 -17.00 22.45 -18.03
CA THR A 45 -15.81 21.59 -18.17
C THR A 45 -15.95 20.21 -17.51
N LEU A 46 -16.84 20.06 -16.52
CA LEU A 46 -17.12 18.78 -15.86
C LEU A 46 -18.03 17.88 -16.70
N PHE A 47 -18.94 18.47 -17.49
CA PHE A 47 -19.87 17.74 -18.35
C PHE A 47 -19.32 17.41 -19.75
N ILE A 48 -18.23 18.06 -20.18
CA ILE A 48 -17.49 17.72 -21.41
C ILE A 48 -16.21 16.97 -21.01
N LYS A 49 -16.36 15.86 -20.30
CA LYS A 49 -15.34 14.80 -20.32
C LYS A 49 -15.56 14.07 -21.63
N ASP A 50 -14.61 14.21 -22.54
CA ASP A 50 -14.54 13.48 -23.80
C ASP A 50 -14.84 12.00 -23.53
N GLU A 51 -15.87 11.45 -24.19
CA GLU A 51 -16.01 10.01 -24.30
C GLU A 51 -14.69 9.50 -24.90
N ALA A 52 -13.97 8.67 -24.15
CA ALA A 52 -12.73 8.09 -24.62
C ALA A 52 -13.03 7.22 -25.85
N VAL A 53 -12.87 7.82 -27.03
CA VAL A 53 -12.83 7.08 -28.30
C VAL A 53 -11.54 6.28 -28.26
N PHE A 54 -11.67 4.97 -28.08
CA PHE A 54 -10.56 4.04 -28.21
C PHE A 54 -10.10 4.01 -29.67
N GLU A 55 -9.15 4.86 -30.02
CA GLU A 55 -8.34 4.62 -31.22
C GLU A 55 -7.46 3.41 -30.96
N VAL A 56 -7.79 2.29 -31.62
CA VAL A 56 -6.92 1.11 -31.66
C VAL A 56 -5.62 1.55 -32.35
N ALA A 57 -4.58 1.81 -31.55
CA ALA A 57 -3.24 2.04 -32.06
C ALA A 57 -2.87 0.87 -32.98
N ALA A 58 -2.64 1.16 -34.26
CA ALA A 58 -2.10 0.18 -35.19
C ALA A 58 -0.80 -0.38 -34.61
N ASN A 59 -0.67 -1.70 -34.57
CA ASN A 59 0.52 -2.38 -34.08
C ASN A 59 1.78 -1.73 -34.70
N PRO A 60 2.76 -1.28 -33.89
CA PRO A 60 4.02 -0.81 -34.45
C PRO A 60 4.65 -1.97 -35.21
N GLN A 61 5.09 -1.72 -36.45
CA GLN A 61 5.84 -2.70 -37.23
C GLN A 61 7.02 -3.20 -36.40
N SER A 62 7.14 -4.52 -36.29
CA SER A 62 8.17 -5.15 -35.48
C SER A 62 9.55 -4.70 -35.96
N ILE A 63 10.28 -4.02 -35.08
CA ILE A 63 11.70 -3.74 -35.30
C ILE A 63 12.39 -5.10 -35.26
N GLN A 64 12.80 -5.62 -36.42
CA GLN A 64 13.58 -6.85 -36.46
C GLN A 64 14.86 -6.64 -35.63
N PRO A 65 15.13 -7.49 -34.63
CA PRO A 65 16.33 -7.34 -33.82
C PRO A 65 17.54 -7.49 -34.73
N LYS A 66 18.36 -6.44 -34.80
CA LYS A 66 19.65 -6.45 -35.51
C LYS A 66 20.50 -7.57 -34.91
N GLN A 67 20.68 -8.67 -35.63
CA GLN A 67 21.47 -9.82 -35.19
C GLN A 67 22.90 -9.37 -34.89
N ARG A 68 23.25 -9.26 -33.61
CA ARG A 68 24.63 -9.10 -33.18
C ARG A 68 25.29 -10.46 -33.33
N HIS A 69 26.14 -10.63 -34.35
CA HIS A 69 26.97 -11.81 -34.47
C HIS A 69 27.99 -11.83 -33.33
N TYR A 70 27.70 -12.58 -32.27
CA TYR A 70 28.69 -12.92 -31.26
C TYR A 70 29.60 -14.01 -31.83
N LYS A 71 30.88 -13.67 -32.05
CA LYS A 71 31.90 -14.65 -32.41
C LYS A 71 32.25 -15.45 -31.14
N LEU A 72 31.52 -16.52 -30.90
CA LEU A 72 31.82 -17.45 -29.81
C LEU A 72 33.11 -18.20 -30.14
N GLN A 73 34.17 -18.01 -29.35
CA GLN A 73 35.26 -18.98 -29.29
C GLN A 73 34.72 -20.24 -28.60
N THR A 74 34.41 -21.26 -29.38
CA THR A 74 34.02 -22.56 -28.84
C THR A 74 35.26 -23.25 -28.28
N MET A 75 35.38 -23.33 -26.96
CA MET A 75 36.17 -24.40 -26.36
C MET A 75 35.42 -25.72 -26.57
N ARG A 76 36.14 -26.70 -27.12
CA ARG A 76 35.65 -28.03 -27.45
C ARG A 76 35.18 -28.71 -26.17
N SER A 77 33.86 -28.84 -25.98
CA SER A 77 33.30 -29.73 -24.97
C SER A 77 33.67 -31.17 -25.35
N GLN A 78 34.43 -31.84 -24.49
CA GLN A 78 34.63 -33.28 -24.57
C GLN A 78 33.28 -33.96 -24.40
N ARG A 79 32.85 -34.69 -25.44
CA ARG A 79 31.72 -35.62 -25.40
C ARG A 79 31.99 -36.69 -24.35
N THR A 80 31.09 -36.84 -23.38
CA THR A 80 30.84 -38.14 -22.73
C THR A 80 29.47 -38.63 -23.17
N THR A 81 29.44 -39.90 -23.54
CA THR A 81 28.42 -40.64 -24.29
C THR A 81 27.15 -40.95 -23.50
N THR A 82 26.02 -40.81 -24.19
CA THR A 82 24.74 -41.55 -24.07
C THR A 82 24.55 -42.51 -22.88
N ILE A 83 23.59 -42.22 -21.99
CA ILE A 83 22.80 -43.24 -21.26
C ILE A 83 21.33 -42.84 -21.26
N ALA A 84 20.47 -43.82 -21.56
CA ALA A 84 19.05 -43.72 -21.88
C ALA A 84 18.15 -43.25 -20.72
N THR A 85 17.02 -42.64 -21.08
CA THR A 85 15.88 -42.36 -20.19
C THR A 85 15.34 -43.66 -19.60
N GLN A 86 15.47 -43.84 -18.28
CA GLN A 86 14.78 -44.90 -17.54
C GLN A 86 13.49 -44.36 -16.93
N ILE A 87 12.42 -45.12 -17.13
CA ILE A 87 11.07 -44.92 -16.61
C ILE A 87 11.11 -45.20 -15.10
N PRO A 88 10.54 -44.36 -14.21
CA PRO A 88 10.63 -44.61 -12.78
C PRO A 88 9.70 -45.76 -12.35
N ILE A 89 10.30 -46.83 -11.83
CA ILE A 89 9.62 -47.79 -10.95
C ILE A 89 9.83 -47.29 -9.52
N SER A 90 8.74 -46.92 -8.86
CA SER A 90 8.72 -46.52 -7.46
C SER A 90 8.72 -47.75 -6.55
N VAL A 91 9.73 -47.94 -5.69
CA VAL A 91 9.59 -48.60 -4.37
C VAL A 91 10.71 -48.17 -3.40
N ASN A 92 10.28 -47.64 -2.24
CA ASN A 92 10.83 -47.55 -0.87
C ASN A 92 12.36 -47.53 -0.56
N ASN A 93 12.74 -46.50 0.20
CA ASN A 93 13.88 -46.42 1.16
C ASN A 93 14.00 -47.68 2.07
N PRO A 94 15.12 -47.92 2.81
CA PRO A 94 16.33 -47.10 3.08
C PRO A 94 17.64 -47.88 2.74
N THR A 95 18.89 -47.38 2.79
CA THR A 95 19.71 -47.04 3.97
C THR A 95 21.13 -46.69 3.46
N ASP A 96 21.80 -45.75 4.13
CA ASP A 96 23.24 -45.42 4.15
C ASP A 96 24.13 -45.81 2.96
N LEU A 97 24.43 -44.81 2.14
CA LEU A 97 25.61 -44.78 1.27
C LEU A 97 26.36 -43.46 1.54
N ASP A 98 27.51 -43.58 2.21
CA ASP A 98 28.46 -42.49 2.39
C ASP A 98 29.04 -42.06 1.04
N ILE A 99 28.71 -40.84 0.61
CA ILE A 99 29.26 -40.21 -0.58
C ILE A 99 30.34 -39.22 -0.12
N PRO A 100 31.56 -39.25 -0.70
CA PRO A 100 32.60 -38.31 -0.31
C PRO A 100 32.22 -36.86 -0.64
N ASN A 101 32.51 -35.95 0.29
CA ASN A 101 32.24 -34.51 0.16
C ASN A 101 33.00 -33.92 -1.03
N ILE A 102 32.31 -33.68 -2.13
CA ILE A 102 32.80 -32.84 -3.23
C ILE A 102 32.63 -31.39 -2.79
N ASN A 103 33.71 -30.76 -2.36
CA ASN A 103 33.73 -29.34 -2.01
C ASN A 103 33.68 -28.48 -3.27
N ILE A 104 32.47 -28.22 -3.77
CA ILE A 104 32.23 -27.22 -4.80
C ILE A 104 32.34 -25.86 -4.10
N GLN A 105 33.39 -25.10 -4.40
CA GLN A 105 33.46 -23.69 -4.00
C GLN A 105 32.26 -22.96 -4.61
N LYS A 106 31.27 -22.66 -3.77
CA LYS A 106 30.17 -21.77 -4.11
C LYS A 106 30.77 -20.42 -4.50
N PRO A 107 30.32 -19.78 -5.60
CA PRO A 107 30.68 -18.40 -5.86
C PRO A 107 30.28 -17.58 -4.63
N LYS A 108 31.18 -16.71 -4.16
CA LYS A 108 30.92 -15.77 -3.06
C LYS A 108 29.92 -14.71 -3.53
N THR A 109 28.65 -15.08 -3.63
CA THR A 109 27.54 -14.15 -3.55
C THR A 109 27.43 -13.74 -2.09
N SER A 110 27.45 -12.44 -1.78
CA SER A 110 27.29 -11.96 -0.41
C SER A 110 26.02 -12.57 0.18
N GLN A 111 26.21 -13.37 1.23
CA GLN A 111 25.13 -13.97 2.00
C GLN A 111 24.45 -12.89 2.85
N ASN A 112 23.63 -12.05 2.22
CA ASN A 112 22.57 -11.34 2.92
C ASN A 112 21.30 -12.16 2.68
N SER A 113 20.92 -12.98 3.67
CA SER A 113 19.68 -13.75 3.60
C SER A 113 18.50 -12.77 3.67
N ILE A 114 17.88 -12.47 2.54
CA ILE A 114 16.55 -11.85 2.52
C ILE A 114 15.63 -12.82 3.26
N LYS A 115 14.94 -12.38 4.32
CA LYS A 115 13.94 -13.22 4.98
C LYS A 115 12.78 -13.45 3.99
N ALA A 116 12.81 -14.60 3.35
CA ALA A 116 11.72 -15.11 2.53
C ALA A 116 10.50 -15.36 3.42
N ARG A 117 9.30 -15.30 2.85
CA ARG A 117 8.14 -15.97 3.44
C ARG A 117 8.38 -17.49 3.40
N GLY A 118 9.03 -18.04 4.42
CA GLY A 118 9.25 -19.49 4.58
C GLY A 118 10.69 -19.91 4.88
N LYS A 119 10.85 -21.17 5.34
CA LYS A 119 12.16 -21.80 5.59
C LYS A 119 12.98 -21.87 4.29
N ALA A 120 14.25 -21.49 4.38
CA ALA A 120 15.26 -21.53 3.31
C ALA A 120 15.67 -22.96 2.86
N SER A 121 14.75 -23.93 2.88
CA SER A 121 14.92 -25.28 2.33
C SER A 121 14.28 -25.45 0.95
N SER A 122 13.64 -24.40 0.41
CA SER A 122 12.90 -24.42 -0.86
C SER A 122 13.60 -23.65 -1.99
N LEU A 123 14.93 -23.53 -1.96
CA LEU A 123 15.71 -23.03 -3.10
C LEU A 123 15.91 -24.15 -4.15
N GLY A 124 14.84 -24.86 -4.50
CA GLY A 124 14.90 -25.99 -5.43
C GLY A 124 13.82 -27.04 -5.24
N SER A 125 12.53 -26.68 -5.31
CA SER A 125 11.48 -27.63 -5.71
C SER A 125 10.18 -26.87 -5.94
N GLY A 126 9.74 -26.79 -7.20
CA GLY A 126 8.43 -26.21 -7.56
C GLY A 126 8.46 -25.29 -8.77
N ILE A 127 8.85 -25.81 -9.94
CA ILE A 127 8.44 -25.20 -11.22
C ILE A 127 6.93 -25.51 -11.35
N GLY A 128 6.10 -24.53 -10.96
CA GLY A 128 4.65 -24.57 -11.07
C GLY A 128 4.12 -23.14 -11.25
N SER A 129 3.82 -22.79 -12.49
CA SER A 129 3.20 -21.55 -13.00
C SER A 129 3.79 -20.20 -12.55
N GLY A 130 4.66 -19.62 -13.38
CA GLY A 130 4.48 -18.24 -13.87
C GLY A 130 4.98 -17.05 -13.04
N GLU A 131 5.30 -17.15 -11.75
CA GLU A 131 5.80 -16.00 -10.97
C GLU A 131 7.33 -16.08 -10.75
N ILE A 132 8.09 -15.30 -11.52
CA ILE A 132 9.53 -15.11 -11.34
C ILE A 132 9.75 -13.99 -10.30
N GLY A 133 9.29 -14.22 -9.07
CA GLY A 133 9.38 -13.24 -7.98
C GLY A 133 9.70 -13.88 -6.65
N PHE A 134 10.58 -13.25 -5.87
CA PHE A 134 10.84 -13.62 -4.47
C PHE A 134 9.78 -12.98 -3.55
N ALA A 135 9.21 -13.78 -2.64
CA ALA A 135 8.21 -13.35 -1.67
C ALA A 135 8.86 -12.92 -0.34
N THR A 136 8.64 -11.67 0.06
CA THR A 136 9.10 -11.09 1.33
C THR A 136 7.90 -10.80 2.25
N LEU A 137 8.15 -10.53 3.54
CA LEU A 137 7.08 -10.09 4.46
C LEU A 137 6.35 -8.82 3.98
N PHE A 138 7.06 -7.94 3.25
CA PHE A 138 6.57 -6.68 2.72
C PHE A 138 5.92 -6.80 1.32
N GLY A 139 5.90 -8.01 0.73
CA GLY A 139 5.31 -8.26 -0.59
C GLY A 139 6.26 -8.99 -1.55
N ASN A 140 5.77 -9.24 -2.75
CA ASN A 140 6.51 -9.90 -3.83
C ASN A 140 7.37 -8.91 -4.60
N THR A 141 8.54 -9.34 -5.06
CA THR A 141 9.42 -8.52 -5.93
C THR A 141 8.95 -8.46 -7.39
N ALA A 142 8.09 -9.39 -7.81
CA ALA A 142 7.43 -9.37 -9.10
C ALA A 142 5.99 -8.84 -8.97
N PRO A 143 5.49 -8.10 -9.98
CA PRO A 143 4.10 -7.66 -10.02
C PRO A 143 3.14 -8.84 -9.89
N LEU A 144 2.20 -8.72 -8.95
CA LEU A 144 1.13 -9.68 -8.75
C LEU A 144 -0.21 -8.98 -9.03
N ALA A 145 -1.06 -9.62 -9.83
CA ALA A 145 -2.40 -9.09 -10.10
C ALA A 145 -3.16 -8.90 -8.77
N GLY A 146 -3.90 -7.79 -8.65
CA GLY A 146 -4.68 -7.47 -7.46
C GLY A 146 -3.87 -7.18 -6.18
N ALA A 147 -2.54 -7.06 -6.25
CA ALA A 147 -1.70 -6.63 -5.13
C ALA A 147 -1.52 -5.10 -5.11
N MET A 148 -1.13 -4.56 -3.96
CA MET A 148 -0.76 -3.15 -3.82
C MET A 148 0.71 -2.94 -4.13
N GLU A 149 1.02 -1.91 -4.91
CA GLU A 149 2.41 -1.54 -5.21
C GLU A 149 2.98 -0.69 -4.07
N GLY A 150 4.03 -1.21 -3.43
CA GLY A 150 4.76 -0.61 -2.34
C GLY A 150 6.02 0.09 -2.80
N THR A 151 6.21 1.31 -2.32
CA THR A 151 7.44 2.10 -2.47
C THR A 151 8.06 2.34 -1.10
N PHE A 152 9.32 1.97 -0.94
CA PHE A 152 10.12 2.33 0.23
C PHE A 152 10.66 3.75 0.09
N ILE A 153 10.55 4.53 1.16
CA ILE A 153 11.05 5.90 1.27
C ILE A 153 11.95 6.00 2.50
N ASP A 154 13.18 6.45 2.30
CA ASP A 154 14.08 6.85 3.38
C ASP A 154 13.88 8.35 3.67
N LEU A 155 13.43 8.68 4.89
CA LEU A 155 13.16 10.06 5.29
C LEU A 155 14.44 10.85 5.64
N LYS A 156 15.57 10.15 5.76
CA LYS A 156 16.85 10.73 6.18
C LYS A 156 17.61 11.34 5.01
N GLN A 157 17.62 10.60 3.90
CA GLN A 157 18.39 10.91 2.70
C GLN A 157 17.56 11.60 1.64
N ASP A 158 18.20 12.47 0.87
CA ASP A 158 17.62 13.04 -0.34
C ASP A 158 17.72 12.08 -1.54
N LYS A 159 17.12 12.45 -2.67
CA LYS A 159 17.18 11.64 -3.91
C LYS A 159 18.60 11.40 -4.46
N TYR A 160 19.60 12.16 -4.02
CA TYR A 160 21.02 11.99 -4.36
C TYR A 160 21.78 11.17 -3.31
N ARG A 161 21.09 10.73 -2.24
CA ARG A 161 21.62 10.00 -1.08
C ARG A 161 22.51 10.85 -0.18
N GLU A 162 22.24 12.15 -0.14
CA GLU A 162 22.85 13.05 0.84
C GLU A 162 21.96 13.12 2.09
N ASP A 163 22.55 13.11 3.29
CA ASP A 163 21.85 13.18 4.58
C ASP A 163 21.33 14.61 4.89
N THR A 164 20.77 15.28 3.88
CA THR A 164 20.45 16.72 3.90
C THR A 164 18.97 16.99 4.13
N VAL A 165 18.12 15.99 3.98
CA VAL A 165 16.66 16.15 4.09
C VAL A 165 16.23 16.05 5.55
N ASN A 166 16.74 15.07 6.33
CA ASN A 166 16.34 14.80 7.73
C ASN A 166 14.86 15.14 7.99
N ALA A 167 14.00 14.74 7.05
CA ALA A 167 12.65 15.28 7.02
C ALA A 167 11.83 14.57 8.07
N SER A 168 11.16 15.37 8.89
CA SER A 168 10.24 14.81 9.86
C SER A 168 9.10 14.12 9.14
N TRP A 169 8.84 12.86 9.49
CA TRP A 169 7.62 12.15 9.11
C TRP A 169 6.37 12.98 9.41
N LEU A 170 6.37 13.76 10.50
CA LEU A 170 5.22 14.58 10.87
C LEU A 170 4.92 15.69 9.86
N GLU A 171 5.94 16.21 9.19
CA GLU A 171 5.77 17.26 8.18
C GLU A 171 5.41 16.64 6.83
N LEU A 172 6.23 15.73 6.31
CA LEU A 172 5.99 15.12 4.99
C LEU A 172 4.76 14.21 4.99
N GLY A 173 4.55 13.47 6.06
CA GLY A 173 3.40 12.59 6.23
C GLY A 173 2.09 13.36 6.26
N LYS A 174 2.07 14.58 6.82
CA LYS A 174 0.87 15.42 6.81
C LYS A 174 0.46 15.81 5.38
N ASP A 175 1.42 16.23 4.56
CA ASP A 175 1.16 16.60 3.17
C ASP A 175 0.78 15.38 2.34
N TYR A 176 1.45 14.24 2.55
CA TYR A 176 1.10 12.98 1.90
C TYR A 176 -0.32 12.54 2.26
N LEU A 177 -0.68 12.49 3.54
CA LEU A 177 -1.99 12.02 4.00
C LEU A 177 -3.16 12.89 3.54
N SER A 178 -2.91 14.10 3.02
CA SER A 178 -3.96 14.95 2.45
C SER A 178 -4.46 14.48 1.07
N ASN A 179 -3.67 13.66 0.36
CA ASN A 179 -3.95 13.30 -1.03
C ASN A 179 -3.42 11.91 -1.45
N PHE A 180 -2.67 11.24 -0.58
CA PHE A 180 -1.98 9.97 -0.78
C PHE A 180 -1.16 9.92 -2.08
N LYS A 181 -0.42 11.00 -2.42
CA LYS A 181 0.44 11.02 -3.61
C LYS A 181 1.91 10.95 -3.24
N LEU A 182 2.60 9.95 -3.78
CA LEU A 182 4.05 9.75 -3.58
C LEU A 182 4.93 10.94 -3.97
N ARG A 183 4.42 11.89 -4.78
CA ARG A 183 5.12 13.13 -5.14
C ARG A 183 5.52 13.98 -3.93
N GLU A 184 4.86 13.80 -2.78
CA GLU A 184 5.22 14.51 -1.55
C GLU A 184 6.56 14.02 -0.98
N PHE A 185 6.95 12.78 -1.29
CA PHE A 185 8.26 12.21 -0.95
C PHE A 185 9.32 12.42 -2.04
N ARG A 186 9.07 13.23 -3.08
CA ARG A 186 10.02 13.41 -4.22
C ARG A 186 11.41 13.93 -3.84
N LYS A 187 11.53 14.52 -2.65
CA LYS A 187 12.81 15.03 -2.12
C LYS A 187 13.61 13.93 -1.42
N CYS A 188 12.93 12.94 -0.87
CA CYS A 188 13.51 11.81 -0.17
C CYS A 188 14.08 10.78 -1.15
N PHE A 189 14.97 9.92 -0.67
CA PHE A 189 15.39 8.74 -1.40
C PHE A 189 14.24 7.72 -1.44
N ASN A 190 13.89 7.28 -2.64
CA ASN A 190 12.91 6.22 -2.86
C ASN A 190 13.62 5.00 -3.47
N ALA A 191 13.32 3.80 -2.99
CA ALA A 191 13.86 2.58 -3.60
C ALA A 191 13.31 2.38 -5.03
N GLU A 192 14.19 1.96 -5.94
CA GLU A 192 13.82 1.62 -7.32
C GLU A 192 12.98 0.34 -7.37
N GLN A 193 13.34 -0.67 -6.57
CA GLN A 193 12.57 -1.91 -6.44
C GLN A 193 11.21 -1.61 -5.80
N LYS A 194 10.14 -2.10 -6.41
CA LYS A 194 8.79 -2.10 -5.83
C LYS A 194 8.48 -3.45 -5.19
N LEU A 195 7.60 -3.46 -4.19
CA LEU A 195 7.07 -4.70 -3.62
C LEU A 195 5.56 -4.76 -3.78
N TYR A 196 5.02 -5.93 -4.10
CA TYR A 196 3.60 -6.12 -4.37
C TYR A 196 2.97 -6.90 -3.22
N ALA A 197 2.28 -6.20 -2.34
CA ALA A 197 1.71 -6.74 -1.10
C ALA A 197 0.24 -7.14 -1.27
N THR A 198 -0.13 -8.29 -0.71
CA THR A 198 -1.52 -8.78 -0.69
C THR A 198 -2.15 -8.74 0.70
N HIS A 199 -1.37 -8.52 1.76
CA HIS A 199 -1.85 -8.38 3.13
C HIS A 199 -0.76 -7.71 3.99
N PHE A 200 -1.16 -7.20 5.16
CA PHE A 200 -0.29 -6.52 6.11
C PHE A 200 -0.34 -7.25 7.45
N TYR A 201 0.19 -8.46 7.45
CA TYR A 201 0.34 -9.31 8.62
C TYR A 201 1.81 -9.67 8.75
N ILE A 202 2.53 -8.82 9.49
CA ILE A 202 3.97 -8.79 9.61
C ILE A 202 4.30 -8.95 11.10
N PRO A 203 4.72 -10.16 11.51
CA PRO A 203 5.16 -10.40 12.88
C PRO A 203 6.38 -9.57 13.26
N ILE A 204 6.67 -9.51 14.57
CA ILE A 204 7.80 -8.74 15.08
C ILE A 204 9.13 -9.17 14.47
N MET A 205 9.90 -8.19 14.02
CA MET A 205 11.14 -8.39 13.29
C MET A 205 12.05 -7.16 13.41
N PRO A 206 13.36 -7.28 13.18
CA PRO A 206 14.23 -6.11 13.13
C PRO A 206 13.85 -5.17 11.98
N ALA A 207 13.89 -3.86 12.22
CA ALA A 207 13.62 -2.82 11.21
C ALA A 207 14.48 -2.95 9.95
N SER A 208 15.67 -3.58 10.06
CA SER A 208 16.58 -3.87 8.95
C SER A 208 16.01 -4.75 7.85
N GLU A 209 14.92 -5.45 8.11
CA GLU A 209 14.32 -6.35 7.13
C GLU A 209 13.56 -5.60 6.02
N ALA A 210 13.04 -4.40 6.27
CA ALA A 210 12.41 -3.60 5.22
C ALA A 210 13.43 -3.15 4.16
N PRO A 211 14.57 -2.50 4.52
CA PRO A 211 15.63 -2.21 3.54
C PRO A 211 16.10 -3.43 2.75
N LYS A 212 16.24 -4.60 3.40
CA LYS A 212 16.63 -5.86 2.72
C LYS A 212 15.59 -6.32 1.71
N ALA A 213 14.30 -6.24 2.06
CA ALA A 213 13.22 -6.64 1.17
C ALA A 213 13.17 -5.76 -0.10
N TYR A 214 13.50 -4.48 0.04
CA TYR A 214 13.60 -3.52 -1.07
C TYR A 214 14.99 -3.48 -1.75
N GLY A 215 15.95 -4.30 -1.29
CA GLY A 215 17.30 -4.38 -1.88
C GLY A 215 18.16 -3.11 -1.69
N VAL A 216 17.90 -2.35 -0.64
CA VAL A 216 18.58 -1.07 -0.34
C VAL A 216 19.31 -1.10 1.01
N GLU A 217 19.52 -2.27 1.60
CA GLU A 217 20.14 -2.42 2.94
C GLU A 217 21.58 -1.92 3.02
N SER A 218 22.27 -1.82 1.87
CA SER A 218 23.62 -1.24 1.77
C SER A 218 23.61 0.26 1.53
N LEU A 219 22.44 0.85 1.29
CA LEU A 219 22.27 2.26 0.92
C LEU A 219 21.67 3.09 2.05
N VAL A 220 20.80 2.49 2.87
CA VAL A 220 20.04 3.18 3.91
C VAL A 220 20.26 2.54 5.28
N GLN A 221 20.17 3.34 6.33
CA GLN A 221 20.12 2.82 7.70
C GLN A 221 18.73 2.26 8.02
N PRO A 222 18.64 1.23 8.88
CA PRO A 222 17.40 0.52 9.19
C PRO A 222 16.55 1.28 10.23
N ASN A 223 16.31 2.56 9.98
CA ASN A 223 15.49 3.42 10.83
C ASN A 223 14.85 4.56 10.05
N ASN A 224 13.85 5.23 10.61
CA ASN A 224 13.22 6.43 10.02
C ASN A 224 12.83 6.23 8.55
N TRP A 225 12.17 5.12 8.26
CA TRP A 225 11.69 4.79 6.92
C TRP A 225 10.19 4.57 6.94
N ILE A 226 9.58 4.76 5.77
CA ILE A 226 8.19 4.38 5.53
C ILE A 226 8.12 3.55 4.25
N ALA A 227 7.09 2.71 4.15
CA ALA A 227 6.69 2.06 2.92
C ALA A 227 5.23 2.44 2.64
N ALA A 228 5.02 3.11 1.50
CA ALA A 228 3.70 3.54 1.04
C ALA A 228 3.22 2.59 -0.06
N TYR A 229 2.05 2.01 0.16
CA TYR A 229 1.39 1.06 -0.72
C TYR A 229 0.15 1.70 -1.33
N GLU A 230 0.07 1.68 -2.67
CA GLU A 230 -1.06 2.19 -3.44
C GLU A 230 -1.71 1.04 -4.21
N GLY A 231 -3.03 1.01 -4.25
CA GLY A 231 -3.77 0.00 -5.01
C GLY A 231 -5.28 0.22 -4.94
N GLN A 232 -6.01 -0.79 -5.40
CA GLN A 232 -7.47 -0.81 -5.34
C GLN A 232 -7.96 -2.13 -4.76
N PHE A 233 -9.12 -2.09 -4.14
CA PHE A 233 -9.77 -3.24 -3.55
C PHE A 233 -11.28 -3.17 -3.75
N ARG A 234 -11.96 -4.31 -3.70
CA ARG A 234 -13.42 -4.39 -3.81
C ARG A 234 -13.97 -5.51 -2.94
N SER A 235 -15.23 -5.36 -2.53
CA SER A 235 -16.02 -6.49 -2.03
C SER A 235 -17.01 -6.91 -3.11
N MET A 236 -17.12 -8.20 -3.40
CA MET A 236 -18.10 -8.70 -4.38
C MET A 236 -19.54 -8.56 -3.87
N ALA A 237 -19.75 -8.76 -2.58
CA ALA A 237 -21.05 -8.61 -1.94
C ALA A 237 -21.37 -7.15 -1.58
N GLY A 238 -20.34 -6.31 -1.43
CA GLY A 238 -20.45 -4.99 -0.85
C GLY A 238 -20.79 -5.05 0.65
N GLY A 239 -20.92 -3.86 1.24
CA GLY A 239 -21.33 -3.70 2.63
C GLY A 239 -20.55 -2.62 3.35
N LYS A 240 -20.72 -2.57 4.67
CA LYS A 240 -20.03 -1.61 5.55
C LYS A 240 -18.91 -2.31 6.30
N TYR A 241 -17.71 -1.77 6.20
CA TYR A 241 -16.49 -2.37 6.72
C TYR A 241 -15.73 -1.37 7.59
N ARG A 242 -14.86 -1.87 8.47
CA ARG A 242 -13.83 -1.06 9.14
C ARG A 242 -12.55 -1.86 9.29
N PHE A 243 -11.43 -1.17 9.31
CA PHE A 243 -10.16 -1.79 9.63
C PHE A 243 -9.91 -1.81 11.14
N VAL A 244 -9.21 -2.84 11.60
CA VAL A 244 -8.73 -2.97 12.98
C VAL A 244 -7.28 -3.40 12.91
N GLY A 245 -6.38 -2.75 13.63
CA GLY A 245 -4.96 -3.08 13.50
C GLY A 245 -4.07 -2.45 14.55
N THR A 246 -2.80 -2.80 14.49
CA THR A 246 -1.72 -2.23 15.32
C THR A 246 -0.39 -2.37 14.58
N ALA A 247 0.55 -1.46 14.87
CA ALA A 247 1.90 -1.53 14.35
C ALA A 247 2.88 -0.86 15.30
N ASP A 248 4.11 -1.34 15.31
CA ASP A 248 5.25 -0.67 15.91
C ASP A 248 6.15 -0.31 14.71
N ASP A 249 6.15 0.92 14.18
CA ASP A 249 5.58 2.14 14.79
C ASP A 249 4.30 2.68 14.13
N ILE A 250 4.19 2.57 12.81
CA ILE A 250 3.18 3.29 12.02
C ILE A 250 2.38 2.28 11.18
N LEU A 251 1.05 2.39 11.25
CA LEU A 251 0.11 1.81 10.30
C LEU A 251 -1.01 2.81 10.03
N ILE A 252 -1.10 3.33 8.81
CA ILE A 252 -2.18 4.24 8.40
C ILE A 252 -2.88 3.67 7.17
N VAL A 253 -4.21 3.67 7.18
CA VAL A 253 -5.04 3.17 6.09
C VAL A 253 -5.98 4.26 5.61
N GLY A 254 -5.91 4.55 4.32
CA GLY A 254 -6.80 5.45 3.60
C GLY A 254 -7.67 4.71 2.61
N VAL A 255 -8.96 5.03 2.57
CA VAL A 255 -9.94 4.51 1.60
C VAL A 255 -10.55 5.71 0.89
N ASP A 256 -10.50 5.75 -0.45
CA ASP A 256 -10.91 6.92 -1.25
C ASP A 256 -10.32 8.25 -0.76
N SER A 257 -9.06 8.22 -0.33
CA SER A 257 -8.31 9.34 0.27
C SER A 257 -8.78 9.82 1.65
N ASP A 258 -9.78 9.17 2.25
CA ASP A 258 -10.16 9.41 3.65
C ASP A 258 -9.39 8.45 4.57
N ILE A 259 -8.78 9.00 5.63
CA ILE A 259 -8.08 8.20 6.64
C ILE A 259 -9.12 7.49 7.51
N VAL A 260 -9.15 6.16 7.44
CA VAL A 260 -10.09 5.31 8.19
C VAL A 260 -9.44 4.58 9.35
N LEU A 261 -8.11 4.51 9.39
CA LEU A 261 -7.35 3.95 10.51
C LEU A 261 -5.98 4.63 10.61
N SER A 262 -5.57 5.02 11.82
CA SER A 262 -4.17 5.29 12.16
C SER A 262 -3.83 4.56 13.46
N ALA A 263 -3.03 3.51 13.36
CA ALA A 263 -2.61 2.64 14.45
C ALA A 263 -1.11 2.74 14.70
N GLY A 264 -0.70 2.33 15.90
CA GLY A 264 0.67 2.45 16.41
C GLY A 264 0.83 3.64 17.36
N PHE A 265 2.01 4.25 17.37
CA PHE A 265 2.30 5.38 18.26
C PHE A 265 1.54 6.64 17.84
N THR A 266 0.79 7.22 18.77
CA THR A 266 -0.06 8.40 18.50
C THR A 266 0.73 9.65 18.14
N GLU A 267 1.94 9.77 18.68
CA GLU A 267 2.93 10.81 18.40
C GLU A 267 3.49 10.73 16.98
N SER A 268 3.38 9.57 16.34
CA SER A 268 3.79 9.32 14.96
C SER A 268 2.64 9.48 13.97
N ASN A 269 1.48 9.97 14.41
CA ASN A 269 0.35 10.26 13.52
C ASN A 269 0.31 11.77 13.13
N PRO A 270 0.68 12.14 11.89
CA PRO A 270 0.56 13.52 11.42
C PRO A 270 -0.87 13.94 11.08
N SER A 271 -1.79 12.99 10.98
CA SER A 271 -3.20 13.28 10.77
C SER A 271 -3.90 13.58 12.09
N GLY A 272 -4.87 14.48 12.07
CA GLY A 272 -5.71 14.74 13.25
C GLY A 272 -6.63 13.57 13.63
N TRP A 273 -6.53 12.42 12.94
CA TRP A 273 -7.35 11.23 13.17
C TRP A 273 -7.12 10.68 14.58
N LYS A 274 -8.20 10.27 15.25
CA LYS A 274 -8.15 9.76 16.63
C LYS A 274 -8.97 8.50 16.77
N PRO A 275 -8.45 7.47 17.45
CA PRO A 275 -9.18 6.24 17.64
C PRO A 275 -10.37 6.44 18.59
N ASN A 276 -11.40 5.62 18.41
CA ASN A 276 -12.51 5.57 19.35
C ASN A 276 -12.02 5.02 20.71
N LYS A 277 -12.01 5.88 21.73
CA LYS A 277 -11.50 5.53 23.07
C LYS A 277 -12.27 4.40 23.76
N ASN A 278 -13.53 4.16 23.36
CA ASN A 278 -14.41 3.20 24.02
C ASN A 278 -14.23 1.76 23.51
N GLN A 279 -13.54 1.57 22.38
CA GLN A 279 -13.34 0.25 21.78
C GLN A 279 -11.85 -0.09 21.82
N ARG A 280 -11.48 -0.92 22.79
CA ARG A 280 -10.10 -1.38 22.98
C ARG A 280 -10.10 -2.88 23.12
N PHE A 281 -9.43 -3.55 22.19
CA PHE A 281 -9.22 -4.98 22.24
C PHE A 281 -7.73 -5.25 22.46
N ASP A 282 -7.41 -6.38 23.09
CA ASP A 282 -6.02 -6.83 23.19
C ASP A 282 -5.45 -7.11 21.80
N GLY A 283 -4.24 -6.61 21.56
CA GLY A 283 -3.52 -6.79 20.31
C GLY A 283 -2.50 -7.92 20.37
N PRO A 284 -1.96 -8.30 19.20
CA PRO A 284 -0.77 -9.13 19.15
C PRO A 284 0.41 -8.38 19.81
N PRO A 285 1.45 -9.10 20.28
CA PRO A 285 2.61 -8.49 20.91
C PRO A 285 3.46 -7.77 19.85
N VAL A 286 3.09 -6.52 19.52
CA VAL A 286 3.91 -5.63 18.69
C VAL A 286 5.02 -4.98 19.52
N SER A 287 4.70 -4.54 20.75
CA SER A 287 5.62 -4.07 21.78
C SER A 287 4.90 -3.97 23.12
N GLU A 288 5.66 -3.74 24.20
CA GLU A 288 5.12 -3.52 25.54
C GLU A 288 4.29 -2.22 25.64
N TYR A 289 4.55 -1.25 24.76
CA TYR A 289 3.91 0.06 24.76
C TYR A 289 2.60 0.10 23.97
N LEU A 290 2.42 -0.83 23.04
CA LEU A 290 1.25 -0.90 22.14
C LEU A 290 0.45 -2.21 22.30
N PRO A 291 -0.05 -2.53 23.51
CA PRO A 291 -0.69 -3.83 23.78
C PRO A 291 -2.11 -3.95 23.20
N LYS A 292 -2.64 -2.91 22.53
CA LYS A 292 -4.05 -2.85 22.11
C LYS A 292 -4.19 -2.68 20.60
N LEU A 293 -5.25 -3.27 20.06
CA LEU A 293 -5.72 -2.97 18.72
C LEU A 293 -6.36 -1.59 18.67
N THR A 294 -6.10 -0.89 17.57
CA THR A 294 -6.80 0.32 17.19
C THR A 294 -7.97 -0.04 16.28
N VAL A 295 -9.15 0.46 16.62
CA VAL A 295 -10.37 0.26 15.83
C VAL A 295 -10.62 1.47 14.95
N GLY A 296 -10.72 1.24 13.66
CA GLY A 296 -10.93 2.26 12.63
C GLY A 296 -12.39 2.69 12.48
N ASP A 297 -12.57 3.68 11.60
CA ASP A 297 -13.88 4.19 11.21
C ASP A 297 -14.57 3.25 10.21
N TRP A 298 -15.90 3.28 10.23
CA TRP A 298 -16.70 2.52 9.28
C TRP A 298 -16.76 3.23 7.92
N PHE A 299 -16.45 2.52 6.85
CA PHE A 299 -16.58 2.94 5.47
C PHE A 299 -17.47 1.97 4.67
N ASP A 300 -18.00 2.43 3.55
CA ASP A 300 -18.91 1.66 2.70
C ASP A 300 -18.18 1.18 1.43
N LEU A 301 -18.32 -0.10 1.10
CA LEU A 301 -17.84 -0.69 -0.15
C LEU A 301 -19.04 -1.04 -1.03
N PRO A 302 -19.16 -0.43 -2.23
CA PRO A 302 -20.17 -0.84 -3.20
C PRO A 302 -19.88 -2.26 -3.72
N ALA A 303 -20.93 -3.02 -3.99
CA ALA A 303 -20.79 -4.38 -4.51
C ALA A 303 -20.10 -4.40 -5.88
N GLY A 304 -18.99 -5.12 -5.96
CA GLY A 304 -18.22 -5.36 -7.19
C GLY A 304 -17.39 -4.18 -7.71
N GLN A 305 -17.49 -2.99 -7.11
CA GLN A 305 -16.79 -1.79 -7.57
C GLN A 305 -15.43 -1.64 -6.86
N PRO A 306 -14.33 -1.42 -7.61
CA PRO A 306 -13.05 -1.09 -7.04
C PRO A 306 -13.07 0.31 -6.41
N VAL A 307 -12.42 0.40 -5.25
CA VAL A 307 -12.25 1.60 -4.43
C VAL A 307 -10.75 1.80 -4.19
N ASP A 308 -10.29 3.04 -4.10
CA ASP A 308 -8.88 3.33 -3.87
C ASP A 308 -8.47 2.95 -2.44
N LEU A 309 -7.33 2.26 -2.30
CA LEU A 309 -6.75 1.85 -1.03
C LEU A 309 -5.31 2.33 -0.94
N ASN A 310 -5.00 3.00 0.16
CA ASN A 310 -3.66 3.46 0.47
C ASN A 310 -3.26 2.95 1.85
N ILE A 311 -2.11 2.30 1.96
CA ILE A 311 -1.61 1.80 3.25
C ILE A 311 -0.18 2.31 3.43
N ILE A 312 0.09 2.92 4.57
CA ILE A 312 1.43 3.32 4.98
C ILE A 312 1.81 2.48 6.18
N ILE A 313 3.01 1.93 6.13
CA ILE A 313 3.68 1.38 7.30
C ILE A 313 5.02 2.05 7.47
N GLY A 314 5.55 2.10 8.69
CA GLY A 314 6.83 2.74 8.94
C GLY A 314 7.40 2.45 10.31
N GLU A 315 8.68 2.75 10.43
CA GLU A 315 9.47 2.52 11.63
C GLU A 315 10.33 3.76 11.90
N ILE A 316 10.16 4.31 13.11
CA ILE A 316 10.70 5.58 13.62
C ILE A 316 10.80 5.47 15.15
N PRO A 317 12.00 5.52 15.78
CA PRO A 317 13.27 6.04 15.26
C PRO A 317 14.34 4.98 14.94
N GLY A 318 14.02 3.69 15.03
CA GLY A 318 14.90 2.53 14.87
C GLY A 318 14.54 1.42 15.88
N GLY A 319 14.65 0.16 15.46
CA GLY A 319 14.53 -0.98 16.39
C GLY A 319 13.87 -2.21 15.78
N GLU A 320 12.73 -2.57 16.36
CA GLU A 320 11.86 -3.63 15.85
C GLU A 320 10.71 -3.01 15.06
N PHE A 321 10.10 -3.81 14.19
CA PHE A 321 8.93 -3.44 13.44
C PHE A 321 7.93 -4.59 13.47
N ALA A 322 6.65 -4.26 13.57
CA ALA A 322 5.56 -5.21 13.44
C ALA A 322 4.32 -4.49 12.88
N CYS A 323 3.47 -5.18 12.14
CA CYS A 323 2.25 -4.60 11.60
C CYS A 323 1.18 -5.66 11.38
N TYR A 324 0.00 -5.42 11.93
CA TYR A 324 -1.15 -6.33 11.84
C TYR A 324 -2.39 -5.57 11.41
N LEU A 325 -2.97 -5.98 10.29
CA LEU A 325 -4.19 -5.40 9.75
C LEU A 325 -5.29 -6.45 9.56
N PHE A 326 -6.42 -6.20 10.21
CA PHE A 326 -7.64 -6.99 10.17
C PHE A 326 -8.78 -6.15 9.60
N ILE A 327 -9.85 -6.82 9.18
CA ILE A 327 -11.05 -6.16 8.66
C ILE A 327 -12.31 -6.73 9.30
N GLU A 328 -13.25 -5.86 9.63
CA GLU A 328 -14.54 -6.22 10.21
C GLU A 328 -15.66 -5.76 9.30
N LYS A 329 -16.57 -6.67 8.95
CA LYS A 329 -17.84 -6.38 8.27
C LYS A 329 -18.96 -6.15 9.29
N LYS A 330 -19.68 -5.04 9.13
CA LYS A 330 -20.80 -4.65 10.00
C LYS A 330 -21.96 -5.65 9.89
N GLY A 331 -22.52 -6.04 11.03
CA GLY A 331 -23.66 -6.95 11.11
C GLY A 331 -23.30 -8.44 11.02
N MET A 332 -22.03 -8.77 10.80
CA MET A 332 -21.54 -10.14 10.94
C MET A 332 -21.30 -10.46 12.42
N GLN A 333 -21.57 -11.70 12.81
CA GLN A 333 -21.17 -12.23 14.11
C GLN A 333 -19.82 -12.93 13.97
N TYR A 334 -18.87 -12.56 14.82
CA TYR A 334 -17.56 -13.17 14.92
C TYR A 334 -17.49 -13.95 16.23
N GLU A 335 -16.78 -15.08 16.20
CA GLU A 335 -16.35 -15.73 17.43
C GLU A 335 -15.53 -14.76 18.28
N GLN A 336 -15.54 -14.95 19.60
CA GLN A 336 -14.84 -14.10 20.54
C GLN A 336 -13.85 -14.92 21.36
N THR A 337 -12.75 -14.30 21.76
CA THR A 337 -11.85 -14.86 22.77
C THR A 337 -12.53 -14.87 24.13
N ALA A 338 -11.94 -15.55 25.12
CA ALA A 338 -12.47 -15.57 26.49
C ALA A 338 -12.59 -14.16 27.11
N GLU A 339 -11.77 -13.23 26.65
CA GLU A 339 -11.72 -11.83 27.05
C GLU A 339 -12.70 -10.94 26.27
N GLY A 340 -13.53 -11.52 25.38
CA GLY A 340 -14.56 -10.82 24.63
C GLY A 340 -14.07 -10.06 23.39
N ARG A 341 -12.82 -10.28 22.96
CA ARG A 341 -12.30 -9.71 21.71
C ARG A 341 -12.84 -10.51 20.50
N PRO A 342 -13.38 -9.85 19.46
CA PRO A 342 -13.75 -10.55 18.23
C PRO A 342 -12.51 -11.12 17.52
N ILE A 343 -12.63 -12.36 17.05
CA ILE A 343 -11.64 -13.05 16.23
C ILE A 343 -11.88 -12.61 14.78
N LEU A 344 -11.17 -11.57 14.36
CA LEU A 344 -11.34 -10.94 13.05
C LEU A 344 -10.51 -11.63 11.95
N PRO A 345 -10.97 -11.61 10.69
CA PRO A 345 -10.15 -12.03 9.56
C PRO A 345 -9.02 -11.04 9.29
N ILE A 346 -7.87 -11.58 8.90
CA ILE A 346 -6.77 -10.79 8.37
C ILE A 346 -7.24 -10.13 7.07
N PHE A 347 -6.95 -8.84 6.90
CA PHE A 347 -7.21 -8.17 5.63
C PHE A 347 -6.29 -8.71 4.54
N LYS A 348 -6.87 -9.21 3.45
CA LYS A 348 -6.14 -9.78 2.32
C LYS A 348 -6.79 -9.41 0.99
N LEU A 349 -5.96 -9.23 -0.03
CA LEU A 349 -6.36 -9.01 -1.42
C LEU A 349 -6.33 -10.31 -2.23
N LYS A 350 -5.55 -11.28 -1.78
CA LYS A 350 -5.47 -12.63 -2.36
C LYS A 350 -5.59 -13.64 -1.25
N ASP A 351 -6.11 -14.82 -1.57
CA ASP A 351 -5.99 -15.95 -0.65
C ASP A 351 -4.53 -16.26 -0.34
N PHE A 352 -4.30 -16.63 0.92
CA PHE A 352 -2.97 -16.93 1.43
C PHE A 352 -2.36 -18.11 0.68
N SER A 353 -1.10 -17.95 0.27
CA SER A 353 -0.29 -19.08 -0.15
C SER A 353 -0.02 -19.99 1.05
N ARG A 354 0.41 -21.24 0.80
CA ARG A 354 0.86 -22.14 1.89
C ARG A 354 1.98 -21.51 2.72
N GLN A 355 2.88 -20.77 2.07
CA GLN A 355 3.98 -20.08 2.75
C GLN A 355 3.48 -18.97 3.69
N ASP A 356 2.46 -18.23 3.28
CA ASP A 356 1.84 -17.21 4.14
C ASP A 356 1.19 -17.86 5.35
N LEU A 357 0.42 -18.94 5.14
CA LEU A 357 -0.24 -19.68 6.23
C LEU A 357 0.77 -20.20 7.25
N ASP A 358 1.87 -20.80 6.79
CA ASP A 358 2.93 -21.31 7.66
C ASP A 358 3.55 -20.19 8.50
N LEU A 359 3.73 -18.99 7.93
CA LEU A 359 4.33 -17.86 8.63
C LEU A 359 3.35 -17.23 9.64
N ILE A 360 2.12 -16.98 9.20
CA ILE A 360 1.06 -16.31 9.95
C ILE A 360 0.58 -17.16 11.14
N SER A 361 0.64 -18.49 11.02
CA SER A 361 0.15 -19.39 12.07
C SER A 361 1.09 -19.50 13.28
N ASN A 362 2.31 -18.96 13.21
CA ASN A 362 3.34 -19.16 14.24
C ASN A 362 3.24 -18.23 15.46
N ASP A 363 2.43 -17.16 15.41
CA ASP A 363 2.40 -16.15 16.48
C ASP A 363 1.33 -16.41 17.57
N ASN A 364 0.61 -17.53 17.48
CA ASN A 364 -0.45 -17.95 18.42
C ASN A 364 -1.55 -16.92 18.67
N PHE A 365 -1.64 -15.85 17.87
CA PHE A 365 -2.69 -14.84 18.03
C PHE A 365 -3.99 -15.30 17.35
N PRO A 366 -5.13 -15.37 18.09
CA PRO A 366 -6.41 -15.79 17.51
C PRO A 366 -6.93 -14.83 16.43
N LYS A 367 -7.14 -15.37 15.22
CA LYS A 367 -7.54 -14.67 13.98
C LYS A 367 -8.15 -15.65 12.97
N LEU A 368 -8.90 -15.13 11.99
CA LEU A 368 -9.42 -15.93 10.88
C LEU A 368 -8.53 -15.80 9.64
N LEU A 369 -8.29 -16.92 8.95
CA LEU A 369 -7.44 -17.00 7.74
C LEU A 369 -8.27 -17.14 6.45
N ASP A 370 -9.52 -17.54 6.59
CA ASP A 370 -10.50 -17.84 5.54
C ASP A 370 -11.46 -16.66 5.25
N GLY A 371 -11.09 -15.44 5.64
CA GLY A 371 -11.86 -14.23 5.34
C GLY A 371 -11.99 -13.92 3.84
N GLU A 372 -12.81 -12.93 3.50
CA GLU A 372 -12.99 -12.43 2.13
C GLU A 372 -11.65 -11.93 1.55
N ALA A 373 -11.39 -12.24 0.28
CA ALA A 373 -10.28 -11.66 -0.47
C ALA A 373 -10.78 -10.45 -1.28
N PHE A 374 -10.19 -9.28 -1.03
CA PHE A 374 -10.66 -8.00 -1.59
C PHE A 374 -9.94 -7.57 -2.87
N GLY A 375 -9.07 -8.41 -3.43
CA GLY A 375 -8.26 -8.07 -4.60
C GLY A 375 -9.10 -7.86 -5.85
N TYR A 376 -8.58 -6.98 -6.69
CA TYR A 376 -9.14 -6.68 -8.00
C TYR A 376 -8.30 -7.37 -9.08
N TYR A 377 -8.92 -8.32 -9.80
CA TYR A 377 -8.31 -9.11 -10.87
C TYR A 377 -9.12 -8.96 -12.15
#